data_AF-A0A7S8E9X5-F1
#
_entry.id   AF-A0A7S8E9X5-F1
#
_cell.length_a   1.000
_cell.length_b   1.000
_cell.length_c   1.000
_cell.angle_alpha   90.00
_cell.angle_beta   90.00
_cell.angle_gamma   90.00
#
_symmetry.space_group_name_H-M   'P 1'
#
loop_
_entity.id
_entity.type
_entity.pdbx_description
1 polymer ?
#
loop_
_entity_poly.entity_id
_entity_poly.type
_entity_poly.pdbx_seq_one_letter_code
_entity_poly.pdbx_strand_id
1 'polypeptide(L)'
;MFGSGISLETLQECLASIEPVDLQGMRLLKACPTATGLFPQDVARATVKEAVIELVQYTERCNATVHRLRNLAPIPLTNLALIEYGL
;
A
#
# COMPACT_ATOMS: atom_id res chain seq x y z
N MET A 1 -28.93 -1.78 -15.92
CA MET A 1 -29.04 -2.93 -15.00
C MET A 1 -27.64 -3.40 -14.69
N PHE A 2 -27.12 -3.13 -13.49
CA PHE A 2 -25.94 -3.85 -12.99
C PHE A 2 -26.48 -5.20 -12.47
N GLY A 3 -26.29 -6.27 -13.24
CA GLY A 3 -26.79 -7.61 -12.90
C GLY A 3 -26.25 -8.07 -11.55
N SER A 4 -27.15 -8.38 -10.61
CA SER A 4 -26.89 -8.82 -9.22
C SER A 4 -25.67 -8.17 -8.56
N GLY A 5 -25.50 -6.86 -8.76
CA GLY A 5 -24.26 -6.15 -8.51
C GLY A 5 -24.02 -5.86 -7.04
N ILE A 6 -22.79 -6.12 -6.59
CA ILE A 6 -22.22 -5.64 -5.32
C ILE A 6 -22.69 -4.20 -5.08
N SER A 7 -23.34 -3.94 -3.93
CA SER A 7 -23.83 -2.60 -3.61
C SER A 7 -22.65 -1.68 -3.30
N LEU A 8 -22.88 -0.36 -3.38
CA LEU A 8 -21.84 0.62 -3.04
C LEU A 8 -21.40 0.46 -1.58
N GLU A 9 -22.34 0.16 -0.68
CA GLU A 9 -22.09 -0.11 0.73
C GLU A 9 -21.18 -1.34 0.91
N THR A 10 -21.47 -2.43 0.19
CA THR A 10 -20.61 -3.63 0.22
C THR A 10 -19.20 -3.35 -0.31
N LEU A 11 -19.06 -2.50 -1.34
CA LEU A 11 -17.74 -2.10 -1.85
C LEU A 11 -16.99 -1.23 -0.82
N GLN A 12 -17.67 -0.32 -0.15
CA GLN A 12 -17.09 0.52 0.90
C GLN A 12 -16.63 -0.32 2.10
N GLU A 13 -17.47 -1.23 2.59
CA GLU A 13 -17.12 -2.17 3.66
C GLU A 13 -15.92 -3.03 3.25
N CYS A 14 -15.91 -3.53 2.01
CA CYS A 14 -14.79 -4.30 1.49
C CYS A 14 -13.49 -3.47 1.50
N LEU A 15 -13.51 -2.23 1.02
CA LEU A 15 -12.34 -1.36 1.01
C LEU A 15 -11.89 -0.95 2.41
N ALA A 16 -12.83 -0.65 3.32
CA ALA A 16 -12.55 -0.29 4.71
C ALA A 16 -11.99 -1.47 5.53
N SER A 17 -12.31 -2.70 5.14
CA SER A 17 -11.77 -3.92 5.77
C SER A 17 -10.35 -4.27 5.34
N ILE A 18 -9.80 -3.59 4.31
CA ILE A 18 -8.42 -3.82 3.86
C ILE A 18 -7.48 -3.31 4.95
N GLU A 19 -6.72 -4.23 5.53
CA GLU A 19 -5.71 -3.88 6.52
C GLU A 19 -4.67 -2.92 5.89
N PRO A 20 -4.30 -1.84 6.58
CA PRO A 20 -3.22 -0.98 6.13
C PRO A 20 -1.94 -1.78 5.90
N VAL A 21 -1.24 -1.44 4.83
CA VAL A 21 0.02 -2.09 4.49
C VAL A 21 1.07 -1.75 5.55
N ASP A 22 1.52 -2.75 6.31
CA ASP A 22 2.61 -2.63 7.28
C ASP A 22 3.88 -3.33 6.76
N LEU A 23 4.83 -2.55 6.25
CA LEU A 23 6.12 -3.03 5.79
C LEU A 23 7.20 -2.65 6.80
N GLN A 24 8.11 -3.59 7.07
CA GLN A 24 9.29 -3.36 7.91
C GLN A 24 10.10 -2.15 7.43
N GLY A 25 10.26 -1.97 6.12
CA GLY A 25 10.91 -0.79 5.55
C GLY A 25 10.24 0.53 5.94
N MET A 26 8.90 0.58 5.95
CA MET A 26 8.16 1.77 6.36
C MET A 26 8.28 2.03 7.86
N ARG A 27 8.27 0.97 8.69
CA ARG A 27 8.50 1.09 10.14
C ARG A 27 9.91 1.61 10.44
N LEU A 28 10.92 1.12 9.73
CA LEU A 28 12.29 1.61 9.87
C LEU A 28 12.40 3.09 9.47
N LEU A 29 11.80 3.49 8.35
CA LEU A 29 11.77 4.91 7.94
C LEU A 29 11.12 5.81 8.99
N LYS A 30 10.00 5.37 9.59
CA LYS A 30 9.34 6.13 10.67
C LYS A 30 10.17 6.18 11.95
N ALA A 31 10.85 5.10 12.29
CA ALA A 31 11.66 4.98 13.50
C ALA A 31 13.02 5.71 13.39
N CYS A 32 13.51 5.95 12.17
CA CYS A 32 14.79 6.60 11.92
C CYS A 32 14.56 8.09 11.62
N PRO A 33 14.73 9.00 12.60
CA PRO A 33 14.60 10.42 12.34
C PRO A 33 15.62 10.86 11.29
N THR A 34 15.16 11.54 10.24
CA THR A 34 16.00 12.15 9.19
C THR A 34 16.99 13.18 9.72
N ALA A 35 16.85 13.59 10.99
CA ALA A 35 17.68 14.58 11.67
C ALA A 35 19.09 14.10 12.04
N THR A 36 19.35 12.79 12.13
CA THR A 36 20.66 12.26 12.58
C THR A 36 21.56 11.74 11.45
N GLY A 37 21.14 11.87 10.18
CA GLY A 37 21.91 11.50 8.99
C GLY A 37 21.15 10.56 8.05
N LEU A 38 21.71 10.33 6.86
CA LEU A 38 21.11 9.51 5.78
C LEU A 38 21.01 8.01 6.13
N PHE A 39 21.74 7.53 7.13
CA PHE A 39 21.82 6.12 7.46
C PHE A 39 21.57 5.87 8.95
N PRO A 40 20.71 4.90 9.29
CA PRO A 40 20.51 4.51 10.68
C PRO A 40 21.79 3.92 11.27
N GLN A 41 22.29 4.54 12.33
CA GLN A 41 23.51 4.11 13.03
C GLN A 41 23.25 2.87 13.91
N ASP A 42 22.02 2.71 14.43
CA ASP A 42 21.65 1.67 15.40
C ASP A 42 20.80 0.53 14.80
N VAL A 43 20.76 0.40 13.47
CA VAL A 43 20.01 -0.66 12.81
C VAL A 43 20.97 -1.70 12.23
N ALA A 44 20.78 -2.96 12.63
CA ALA A 44 21.57 -4.06 12.09
C ALA A 44 21.43 -4.13 10.56
N ARG A 45 22.56 -4.29 9.86
CA ARG A 45 22.59 -4.38 8.39
C ARG A 45 21.66 -5.47 7.82
N ALA A 46 21.52 -6.58 8.54
CA ALA A 46 20.58 -7.65 8.17
C ALA A 46 19.14 -7.16 8.14
N THR A 47 18.73 -6.37 9.13
CA THR A 47 17.40 -5.76 9.21
C THR A 47 17.13 -4.83 8.03
N VAL A 48 18.11 -4.01 7.65
CA VAL A 48 18.00 -3.13 6.46
C VAL A 48 17.86 -3.95 5.19
N LYS A 49 18.68 -5.01 5.03
CA LYS A 49 18.62 -5.91 3.88
C LYS A 49 17.22 -6.53 3.72
N GLU A 50 16.69 -7.12 4.78
CA GLU A 50 15.38 -7.78 4.71
C GLU A 50 14.25 -6.78 4.44
N ALA A 51 14.29 -5.59 5.05
CA ALA A 51 13.33 -4.53 4.79
C ALA A 51 13.36 -4.04 3.32
N VAL A 52 14.54 -3.95 2.71
CA VAL A 52 14.68 -3.59 1.29
C VAL A 52 14.13 -4.70 0.39
N ILE A 53 14.43 -5.97 0.71
CA ILE A 53 13.88 -7.12 -0.03
C ILE A 53 12.36 -7.10 0.01
N GLU A 54 11.77 -6.87 1.18
CA GLU A 54 10.32 -6.79 1.36
C GLU A 54 9.70 -5.67 0.52
N LEU A 55 10.30 -4.47 0.49
CA LEU A 55 9.84 -3.35 -0.32
C LEU A 55 9.85 -3.67 -1.83
N VAL A 56 10.92 -4.30 -2.32
CA VAL A 56 11.03 -4.70 -3.73
C VAL A 56 9.95 -5.73 -4.08
N GLN A 57 9.82 -6.78 -3.27
CA GLN A 57 8.80 -7.82 -3.48
C GLN A 57 7.38 -7.25 -3.44
N TYR A 58 7.10 -6.33 -2.51
CA TYR A 58 5.81 -5.67 -2.44
C TYR A 58 5.54 -4.83 -3.69
N THR A 59 6.53 -4.08 -4.18
CA THR A 59 6.43 -3.30 -5.41
C THR A 59 6.14 -4.18 -6.63
N GLU A 60 6.80 -5.33 -6.73
CA GLU A 60 6.54 -6.31 -7.79
C GLU A 60 5.11 -6.86 -7.74
N ARG A 61 4.59 -7.18 -6.55
CA ARG A 61 3.20 -7.60 -6.37
C ARG A 61 2.21 -6.51 -6.78
N CYS A 62 2.48 -5.26 -6.43
CA CYS A 62 1.66 -4.11 -6.84
C CYS A 62 1.65 -3.98 -8.37
N ASN A 63 2.82 -4.03 -9.01
CA ASN A 63 2.92 -3.96 -10.48
C ASN A 63 2.16 -5.09 -11.17
N ALA A 64 2.31 -6.33 -10.70
CA ALA A 64 1.56 -7.47 -11.21
C ALA A 64 0.04 -7.29 -11.06
N THR A 65 -0.40 -6.72 -9.94
CA THR A 65 -1.81 -6.43 -9.67
C THR A 65 -2.34 -5.34 -10.60
N VAL A 66 -1.61 -4.23 -10.76
CA VAL A 66 -1.96 -3.14 -11.68
C VAL A 66 -2.09 -3.67 -13.11
N HIS A 67 -1.18 -4.53 -13.57
CA HIS A 67 -1.28 -5.15 -14.89
C HIS A 67 -2.55 -5.99 -15.07
N ARG A 68 -3.00 -6.71 -14.04
CA ARG A 68 -4.25 -7.48 -14.06
C ARG A 68 -5.47 -6.55 -14.08
N LEU A 69 -5.44 -5.48 -13.28
CA LEU A 69 -6.55 -4.53 -13.16
C LEU A 69 -6.72 -3.65 -14.40
N ARG A 70 -5.65 -3.38 -15.16
CA ARG A 70 -5.67 -2.49 -16.33
C ARG A 70 -6.70 -2.87 -17.41
N ASN A 71 -7.05 -4.15 -17.49
CA ASN A 71 -8.00 -4.66 -18.49
C ASN A 71 -9.45 -4.69 -17.98
N LEU A 72 -9.70 -4.30 -16.72
CA LEU A 72 -11.04 -4.22 -16.16
C LEU A 72 -11.65 -2.84 -16.42
N ALA A 73 -12.97 -2.81 -16.62
CA ALA A 73 -13.70 -1.56 -16.71
C ALA A 73 -13.65 -0.85 -15.33
N PRO A 74 -13.15 0.41 -15.25
CA PRO A 74 -13.10 1.13 -13.99
C PRO A 74 -14.51 1.42 -13.48
N ILE A 75 -14.73 1.25 -12.18
CA ILE A 75 -15.96 1.69 -11.49
C ILE A 75 -15.70 3.10 -10.98
N PRO A 76 -16.30 4.15 -11.56
CA PRO A 76 -16.07 5.52 -11.13
C PRO A 76 -16.71 5.76 -9.76
N LEU A 77 -15.88 6.00 -8.76
CA LEU A 77 -16.32 6.35 -7.41
C LEU A 77 -16.46 7.88 -7.30
N THR A 78 -17.53 8.44 -7.86
CA THR A 78 -17.72 9.91 -7.92
C THR A 78 -18.09 10.55 -6.58
N ASN A 79 -18.55 9.75 -5.62
CA ASN A 79 -19.10 10.24 -4.35
C ASN A 79 -18.22 9.88 -3.14
N LEU A 80 -17.01 9.34 -3.37
CA LEU A 80 -16.06 8.98 -2.33
C LEU A 80 -14.89 9.94 -2.37
N ALA A 81 -14.71 10.71 -1.30
CA ALA A 81 -13.45 11.37 -1.01
C ALA A 81 -12.47 10.29 -0.52
N LEU A 82 -11.75 9.66 -1.46
CA LEU A 82 -10.59 8.86 -1.10
C LEU A 82 -9.52 9.84 -0.62
N ILE A 83 -9.10 9.72 0.65
CA ILE A 83 -7.93 10.44 1.14
C ILE A 83 -6.75 9.88 0.34
N GLU A 84 -6.27 10.66 -0.64
CA GLU A 84 -5.09 10.31 -1.40
C GLU A 84 -3.91 10.12 -0.42
N TYR A 85 -3.15 9.05 -0.62
CA TYR A 85 -1.98 8.71 0.18
C TYR A 85 -0.99 9.86 0.17
N GLY A 86 -0.92 10.60 1.28
CA GLY A 86 0.09 11.60 1.57
C GLY A 86 0.64 11.36 2.96
N LEU A 87 1.97 11.29 3.06
CA LEU A 87 2.73 11.18 4.31
C LEU A 87 2.33 12.25 5.34
#